data_AF-A0A537WGF6-F1
#
_entry.id   AF-A0A537WGF6-F1
#
_cell.length_a   1.000
_cell.length_b   1.000
_cell.length_c   1.000
_cell.angle_alpha   90.00
_cell.angle_beta   90.00
_cell.angle_gamma   90.00
#
_symmetry.space_group_name_H-M   'P 1'
#
loop_
_entity.id
_entity.type
_entity.pdbx_description
1 polymer ?
#
loop_
_entity_poly.entity_id
_entity_poly.type
_entity_poly.pdbx_seq_one_letter_code
_entity_poly.pdbx_strand_id
1 'polypeptide(L)' 'MTKLVLFCHSLRSDWNHGNAHFLRGVLSECRRRGIAVRAYEAADSWSAHNLAAE' A
#
# COMPACT_ATOMS: atom_id res chain seq x y z
N MET A 1 -0.65 0.33 -22.67
CA MET A 1 -1.05 0.98 -21.40
C MET A 1 -0.13 0.45 -20.31
N THR A 2 0.62 1.31 -19.63
CA THR A 2 1.63 0.89 -18.63
C THR A 2 0.96 0.39 -17.36
N LYS A 3 1.46 -0.72 -16.80
CA LYS A 3 0.93 -1.33 -15.56
C LYS A 3 2.02 -1.43 -14.50
N LEU A 4 1.70 -1.01 -13.28
CA LEU A 4 2.53 -1.17 -12.09
C LEU A 4 1.83 -2.12 -11.13
N VAL A 5 2.51 -3.19 -10.74
CA VAL A 5 2.05 -4.12 -9.71
C VAL A 5 3.04 -4.09 -8.54
N LEU A 6 2.56 -3.72 -7.36
CA LEU A 6 3.36 -3.62 -6.14
C LEU A 6 2.98 -4.74 -5.17
N PHE A 7 3.97 -5.45 -4.64
CA PHE A 7 3.84 -6.28 -3.45
C PHE A 7 4.55 -5.57 -2.31
N CYS A 8 3.84 -5.33 -1.21
CA CYS A 8 4.35 -4.53 -0.11
C CYS A 8 3.94 -5.11 1.24
N HIS A 9 4.66 -4.73 2.28
CA HIS A 9 4.44 -5.24 3.63
C HIS A 9 3.11 -4.77 4.22
N SER A 10 2.79 -3.48 4.05
CA SER A 10 1.50 -2.90 4.40
C SER A 10 1.25 -1.66 3.56
N LEU A 11 0.04 -1.52 3.06
CA LEU A 11 -0.49 -0.34 2.38
C LEU A 11 -1.78 0.15 3.05
N ARG A 12 -2.59 -0.77 3.58
CA ARG A 12 -3.86 -0.47 4.25
C ARG A 12 -3.67 0.11 5.64
N SER A 13 -2.68 -0.39 6.38
CA SER A 13 -2.37 0.07 7.74
C SER A 13 -1.00 0.76 7.79
N ASP A 14 -0.93 1.89 8.46
CA ASP A 14 0.30 2.61 8.82
C ASP A 14 0.70 2.40 10.28
N TRP A 15 -0.04 1.57 11.03
CA TRP A 15 0.28 1.21 12.40
C TRP A 15 1.69 0.59 12.49
N ASN A 16 2.58 1.25 13.23
CA ASN A 16 4.01 0.95 13.29
C ASN A 16 4.67 0.74 11.90
N HIS A 17 4.13 1.40 10.87
CA HIS A 17 4.59 1.32 9.48
C HIS A 17 4.33 2.63 8.71
N GLY A 18 4.96 3.72 9.14
CA GLY A 18 4.77 5.06 8.52
C GLY A 18 5.08 5.14 7.02
N ASN A 19 5.86 4.19 6.48
CA ASN A 19 6.15 4.11 5.04
C ASN A 19 4.92 3.81 4.17
N ALA A 20 3.81 3.32 4.75
CA ALA A 20 2.56 3.13 4.00
C ALA A 20 2.06 4.45 3.35
N HIS A 21 2.30 5.61 3.98
CA HIS A 21 1.93 6.91 3.38
C HIS A 21 2.78 7.23 2.15
N PHE A 22 4.08 6.94 2.20
CA PHE A 22 4.98 7.15 1.07
C PHE A 22 4.55 6.30 -0.13
N LEU A 23 4.27 5.01 0.10
CA LEU A 23 3.76 4.12 -0.94
C LEU A 23 2.44 4.62 -1.53
N ARG A 24 1.49 5.07 -0.69
CA ARG A 24 0.23 5.67 -1.16
C ARG A 24 0.47 6.89 -2.06
N GLY A 25 1.42 7.76 -1.71
CA GLY A 25 1.81 8.91 -2.53
C GLY A 25 2.33 8.52 -3.91
N VAL A 26 3.27 7.57 -3.97
CA VAL A 26 3.83 7.06 -5.24
C VAL A 26 2.73 6.44 -6.12
N LEU A 27 1.90 5.57 -5.55
CA LEU A 27 0.82 4.90 -6.30
C LEU A 27 -0.24 5.90 -6.80
N SER A 28 -0.53 6.94 -6.02
CA SER A 28 -1.45 8.02 -6.41
C SER A 28 -0.91 8.80 -7.62
N GLU A 29 0.37 9.19 -7.60
CA GLU A 29 1.00 9.91 -8.71
C GLU A 29 1.09 9.04 -9.98
N CYS A 30 1.37 7.74 -9.84
CA CYS A 30 1.32 6.80 -10.96
C CYS A 30 -0.07 6.74 -11.58
N ARG A 31 -1.14 6.65 -10.77
CA ARG A 31 -2.53 6.68 -11.26
C ARG A 31 -2.84 7.99 -12.00
N ARG A 32 -2.39 9.14 -11.46
CA ARG A 32 -2.59 10.46 -12.08
C ARG A 32 -1.92 10.58 -13.46
N ARG A 33 -0.84 9.83 -13.69
CA ARG A 33 -0.13 9.75 -14.99
C ARG A 33 -0.73 8.72 -15.95
N GLY A 34 -1.85 8.08 -15.62
CA GLY A 34 -2.50 7.07 -16.46
C GLY A 34 -1.87 5.68 -16.39
N ILE A 35 -1.02 5.41 -15.39
CA ILE A 35 -0.50 4.06 -15.15
C ILE A 35 -1.57 3.25 -14.43
N ALA A 36 -1.85 2.04 -14.92
CA ALA A 36 -2.72 1.09 -14.25
C ALA A 36 -2.00 0.52 -13.02
N VAL A 37 -2.44 0.87 -11.82
CA VAL A 37 -1.79 0.47 -10.57
C VAL A 37 -2.58 -0.63 -9.86
N ARG A 38 -1.90 -1.65 -9.35
CA ARG A 38 -2.44 -2.61 -8.40
C ARG A 38 -1.42 -2.89 -7.29
N ALA A 39 -1.88 -2.94 -6.05
CA ALA A 39 -1.05 -3.28 -4.91
C ALA A 39 -1.61 -4.50 -4.17
N TYR A 40 -0.70 -5.29 -3.62
CA TYR A 40 -0.99 -6.47 -2.82
C TYR A 40 -0.22 -6.38 -1.51
N GLU A 41 -0.91 -6.69 -0.42
CA GLU A 41 -0.36 -6.91 0.92
C GLU A 41 -0.89 -8.27 1.42
N ALA A 42 -0.26 -8.83 2.45
CA ALA A 42 -0.81 -9.99 3.13
C ALA A 42 -2.22 -9.67 3.68
N ALA A 43 -3.17 -10.59 3.54
CA ALA A 43 -4.54 -10.39 4.02
C ALA A 43 -4.58 -10.18 5.55
N ASP A 44 -3.68 -10.88 6.24
CA ASP A 44 -3.40 -10.86 7.67
C ASP A 44 -2.14 -10.04 7.99
N SER A 45 -1.90 -8.93 7.28
CA SER A 45 -0.71 -8.11 7.48
C SER A 45 -0.55 -7.70 8.95
N TRP A 46 0.68 -7.85 9.47
CA TRP A 46 1.00 -7.60 10.88
C TRP A 46 0.56 -6.21 11.34
N SER A 47 0.79 -5.18 10.52
CA SER A 47 0.38 -3.82 10.83
C SER A 47 -1.14 -3.69 11.00
N ALA A 48 -1.93 -4.26 10.10
CA ALA A 48 -3.40 -4.22 10.20
C ALA A 48 -3.93 -5.07 11.35
N HIS A 49 -3.29 -6.21 11.62
CA HIS A 49 -3.66 -7.08 12.74
C HIS A 49 -3.46 -6.40 14.10
N ASN A 50 -2.32 -5.74 14.30
CA ASN A 50 -2.06 -5.05 15.57
C ASN A 50 -2.94 -3.80 15.72
N LEU A 51 -3.18 -3.04 14.66
CA LEU A 51 -4.13 -1.92 14.69
C LEU A 51 -5.52 -2.35 15.15
N ALA A 52 -5.98 -3.54 14.73
CA ALA A 52 -7.29 -4.06 15.13
C ALA A 52 -7.33 -4.58 16.57
N ALA A 53 -6.18 -4.78 17.21
CA ALA A 53 -6.06 -5.27 18.57
C ALA A 53 -5.81 -4.15 19.61
N GLU A 54 -5.53 -2.92 19.16
CA GLU A 54 -5.51 -1.70 19.99
C GLU A 54 -6.91 -1.15 20.25
#